data_AF-A0A397D2Z8-F1
#
_entry.id   AF-A0A397D2Z8-F1
#
_cell.length_a   1.000
_cell.length_b   1.000
_cell.length_c   1.000
_cell.angle_alpha   90.00
_cell.angle_beta   90.00
_cell.angle_gamma   90.00
#
_symmetry.space_group_name_H-M   'P 1'
#
loop_
_entity.id
_entity.type
_entity.pdbx_description
1 polymer ?
#
loop_
_entity_poly.entity_id
_entity_poly.type
_entity_poly.pdbx_seq_one_letter_code
_entity_poly.pdbx_strand_id
1 'polypeptide(L)'
;MTTPTRSEHLWRCGICWFDSPSDKGACMLCESDRGTSFESPSDLNAVQHSACAAATLSGETLLSSWFLDDADDTGVPSVVPFQEKFATSLIHWTHTVTSVTKIKVHRDTVWPESVAALVEIRAASKTKVMFLGEEGVDAGGVQREWYSLLSQAFLDNGLFIEHDNR
;
A
#
# COMPACT_ATOMS: atom_id res chain seq x y z
N MET A 1 0.60 -25.40 32.14
CA MET A 1 1.40 -24.38 31.45
C MET A 1 0.77 -24.16 30.09
N THR A 2 -0.08 -23.15 29.98
CA THR A 2 -0.75 -22.73 28.74
C THR A 2 0.27 -22.01 27.87
N THR A 3 0.49 -22.50 26.64
CA THR A 3 1.35 -21.86 25.64
C THR A 3 0.79 -20.48 25.31
N PRO A 4 1.55 -19.38 25.45
CA PRO A 4 1.03 -18.05 25.13
C PRO A 4 0.71 -17.98 23.64
N THR A 5 -0.50 -17.51 23.33
CA THR A 5 -0.95 -17.40 21.95
C THR A 5 -0.19 -16.29 21.24
N ARG A 6 0.07 -16.46 19.93
CA ARG A 6 0.82 -15.55 19.04
C ARG A 6 0.38 -14.06 19.09
N SER A 7 -0.76 -13.75 19.70
CA SER A 7 -1.32 -12.41 19.84
C SER A 7 -0.68 -11.54 20.93
N GLU A 8 -0.01 -12.13 21.93
CA GLU A 8 0.49 -11.37 23.11
C GLU A 8 1.75 -10.52 22.82
N HIS A 9 2.45 -10.78 21.71
CA HIS A 9 3.73 -10.14 21.38
C HIS A 9 3.66 -9.12 20.24
N LEU A 10 2.49 -8.84 19.69
CA LEU A 10 2.31 -7.94 18.55
C LEU A 10 1.23 -6.89 18.84
N TRP A 11 1.38 -5.69 18.26
CA TRP A 11 0.34 -4.68 18.19
C TRP A 11 -0.01 -4.37 16.73
N ARG A 12 -1.30 -4.16 16.47
CA ARG A 12 -1.80 -3.78 15.14
C ARG A 12 -1.64 -2.26 14.97
N CYS A 13 -0.93 -1.84 13.93
CA CYS A 13 -0.77 -0.42 13.61
C CYS A 13 -2.09 0.24 13.20
N GLY A 14 -2.44 1.38 13.78
CA GLY A 14 -3.67 2.12 13.46
C GLY A 14 -3.65 2.83 12.08
N ILE A 15 -2.48 2.92 11.44
CA ILE A 15 -2.30 3.54 10.12
C ILE A 15 -2.32 2.48 9.01
N CYS A 16 -1.36 1.55 9.00
CA CYS A 16 -1.21 0.56 7.93
C CYS A 16 -1.70 -0.85 8.31
N TRP A 17 -2.15 -1.05 9.55
CA TRP A 17 -2.66 -2.34 10.03
C TRP A 17 -1.64 -3.47 9.96
N PHE A 18 -0.35 -3.16 9.97
CA PHE A 18 0.71 -4.15 10.14
C PHE A 18 0.78 -4.60 11.61
N ASP A 19 1.00 -5.90 11.83
CA ASP A 19 1.23 -6.46 13.17
C ASP A 19 2.71 -6.26 13.53
N SER A 20 2.99 -5.17 14.26
CA SER A 20 4.32 -4.78 14.67
C SER A 20 4.66 -5.39 16.05
N PRO A 21 5.91 -5.76 16.33
CA PRO A 21 6.32 -6.27 17.64
C PRO A 21 6.04 -5.29 18.79
N SER A 22 5.55 -5.83 19.92
CA SER A 22 5.17 -5.06 21.12
C SER A 22 6.34 -4.30 21.78
N ASP A 23 7.58 -4.71 21.53
CA ASP A 23 8.82 -4.06 21.99
C ASP A 23 9.22 -2.86 21.12
N LYS A 24 8.56 -2.63 19.97
CA LYS A 24 8.81 -1.48 19.10
C LYS A 24 7.82 -0.35 19.37
N GLY A 25 8.36 0.87 19.53
CA GLY A 25 7.59 2.10 19.72
C GLY A 25 6.94 2.65 18.45
N ALA A 26 7.36 2.18 17.27
CA ALA A 26 6.84 2.59 15.97
C ALA A 26 6.56 1.37 15.08
N CYS A 27 5.70 1.55 14.08
CA CYS A 27 5.31 0.50 13.15
C CYS A 27 6.49 0.14 12.23
N MET A 28 6.87 -1.15 12.16
CA MET A 28 7.99 -1.55 11.29
C MET A 28 7.71 -1.46 9.78
N LEU A 29 6.46 -1.17 9.37
CA LEU A 29 6.11 -1.06 7.95
C LEU A 29 5.96 0.39 7.48
N CYS A 30 5.27 1.22 8.26
CA CYS A 30 4.97 2.61 7.88
C CYS A 30 5.62 3.65 8.81
N GLU A 31 6.39 3.19 9.80
CA GLU A 31 7.16 4.02 10.74
C GLU A 31 6.31 4.96 11.63
N SER A 32 4.97 4.89 11.55
CA SER A 32 4.09 5.64 12.44
C SER A 32 4.22 5.16 13.88
N ASP A 33 4.17 6.11 14.82
CA ASP A 33 4.24 5.83 16.25
C ASP A 33 3.10 4.92 16.72
N ARG A 34 3.38 4.14 17.76
CA ARG A 34 2.36 3.28 18.38
C ARG A 34 1.28 4.12 19.03
N GLY A 35 0.03 3.84 18.67
CA GLY A 35 -1.14 4.61 19.14
C GLY A 35 -1.58 5.71 18.18
N THR A 36 -0.81 5.99 17.12
CA THR A 36 -1.32 6.80 16.01
C THR A 36 -2.48 6.06 15.34
N SER A 37 -3.64 6.70 15.37
CA SER A 37 -4.87 6.24 14.73
C SER A 37 -5.42 7.39 13.91
N PHE A 38 -6.05 7.06 12.79
CA PHE A 38 -6.78 8.04 12.00
C PHE A 38 -8.24 8.05 12.47
N GLU A 39 -8.78 9.23 12.76
CA GLU A 39 -10.20 9.39 13.03
C GLU A 39 -10.98 9.03 11.75
N SER A 40 -11.85 8.04 11.87
CA SER A 40 -12.55 7.39 10.77
C SER A 40 -13.15 8.39 9.75
N PRO A 41 -13.12 8.11 8.43
CA PRO A 41 -13.80 8.91 7.40
C PRO A 41 -15.34 8.91 7.50
N SER A 42 -15.93 8.36 8.56
CA SER A 42 -17.36 8.17 8.74
C SER A 42 -18.20 9.45 8.81
N ASP A 43 -17.56 10.63 8.78
CA ASP A 43 -18.24 11.94 8.65
C ASP A 43 -18.36 12.43 7.19
N LEU A 44 -17.79 11.72 6.20
CA LEU A 44 -17.93 12.04 4.77
C LEU A 44 -19.18 11.36 4.20
N ASN A 45 -20.35 11.89 4.57
CA ASN A 45 -21.63 11.36 4.13
C ASN A 45 -21.97 11.80 2.70
N ALA A 46 -22.24 10.81 1.84
CA ALA A 46 -23.18 10.84 0.71
C ALA A 46 -23.19 12.05 -0.25
N VAL A 47 -22.44 11.97 -1.34
CA VAL A 47 -22.88 12.56 -2.63
C VAL A 47 -22.58 11.57 -3.76
N GLN A 48 -23.65 10.94 -4.25
CA GLN A 48 -23.68 10.27 -5.54
C GLN A 48 -23.55 11.35 -6.62
N HIS A 49 -22.73 11.18 -7.67
CA HIS A 49 -23.01 11.54 -9.08
C HIS A 49 -21.78 11.35 -10.02
N SER A 50 -22.09 11.11 -11.30
CA SER A 50 -21.30 10.83 -12.53
C SER A 50 -20.09 11.77 -12.78
N ALA A 51 -19.00 11.45 -13.51
CA ALA A 51 -18.66 10.36 -14.43
C ALA A 51 -17.13 10.29 -14.71
N CYS A 52 -16.72 9.13 -15.25
CA CYS A 52 -15.52 8.79 -16.03
C CYS A 52 -14.10 8.74 -15.42
N ALA A 53 -13.76 9.42 -14.33
CA ALA A 53 -12.46 9.23 -13.66
C ALA A 53 -12.53 8.36 -12.39
N ALA A 54 -13.76 8.02 -11.98
CA ALA A 54 -14.01 7.33 -10.72
C ALA A 54 -14.19 5.82 -10.87
N ALA A 55 -14.02 5.19 -12.03
CA ALA A 55 -14.22 3.75 -12.15
C ALA A 55 -12.89 2.99 -12.06
N THR A 56 -12.80 1.99 -11.18
CA THR A 56 -11.72 1.00 -11.22
C THR A 56 -11.82 0.17 -12.51
N LEU A 57 -10.77 -0.57 -12.85
CA LEU A 57 -10.81 -1.58 -13.93
C LEU A 57 -11.97 -2.59 -13.77
N SER A 58 -12.45 -2.79 -12.53
CA SER A 58 -13.59 -3.64 -12.19
C SER A 58 -14.95 -2.96 -12.36
N GLY A 59 -14.99 -1.68 -12.75
CA GLY A 59 -16.20 -0.87 -12.88
C GLY A 59 -16.74 -0.31 -11.55
N GLU A 60 -16.03 -0.50 -10.44
CA GLU A 60 -16.43 0.02 -9.14
C GLU A 60 -16.11 1.51 -9.04
N THR A 61 -17.00 2.30 -8.43
CA THR A 61 -16.75 3.72 -8.21
C THR A 61 -15.76 3.91 -7.04
N LEU A 62 -14.66 4.62 -7.29
CA LEU A 62 -13.67 5.02 -6.30
C LEU A 62 -14.37 5.86 -5.22
N LEU A 63 -14.29 5.38 -3.99
CA LEU A 63 -15.00 5.88 -2.82
C LEU A 63 -14.50 7.24 -2.29
N SER A 64 -13.57 7.91 -2.97
CA SER A 64 -12.94 9.13 -2.47
C SER A 64 -13.39 10.37 -3.23
N SER A 65 -14.15 11.21 -2.54
CA SER A 65 -14.74 12.49 -2.96
C SER A 65 -13.76 13.61 -3.35
N TRP A 66 -12.45 13.37 -3.42
CA TRP A 66 -11.46 14.38 -3.83
C TRP A 66 -10.79 14.11 -5.18
N PHE A 67 -11.09 12.96 -5.82
CA PHE A 67 -10.82 12.76 -7.26
C PHE A 67 -11.91 13.40 -8.14
N LEU A 68 -13.09 13.59 -7.55
CA LEU A 68 -14.22 14.28 -8.14
C LEU A 68 -14.24 15.66 -7.50
N ASP A 69 -13.83 16.68 -8.24
CA ASP A 69 -13.86 18.08 -7.80
C ASP A 69 -15.22 18.44 -7.19
N ASP A 70 -15.25 18.72 -5.89
CA ASP A 70 -16.19 19.72 -5.38
C ASP A 70 -15.53 21.07 -5.65
N ALA A 71 -15.89 21.63 -6.81
CA ALA A 71 -15.78 23.06 -6.99
C ALA A 71 -16.57 23.72 -5.85
N ASP A 72 -15.98 24.70 -5.17
CA ASP A 72 -16.73 25.50 -4.20
C ASP A 72 -17.91 26.22 -4.90
N ASP A 73 -18.78 26.89 -4.15
CA ASP A 73 -19.92 27.64 -4.71
C ASP A 73 -19.50 28.70 -5.77
N THR A 74 -18.20 28.96 -5.94
CA THR A 74 -17.62 29.87 -6.94
C THR A 74 -17.11 29.17 -8.19
N GLY A 75 -17.20 27.84 -8.27
CA GLY A 75 -16.72 27.05 -9.41
C GLY A 75 -15.22 26.78 -9.37
N VAL A 76 -14.55 27.05 -8.25
CA VAL A 76 -13.10 26.83 -8.11
C VAL A 76 -12.85 25.47 -7.46
N PRO A 77 -12.11 24.56 -8.13
CA PRO A 77 -11.65 23.31 -7.54
C PRO A 77 -11.07 23.50 -6.14
N SER A 78 -11.65 22.82 -5.15
CA SER A 78 -11.08 22.75 -3.79
C SER A 78 -9.66 22.19 -3.86
N VAL A 79 -8.66 23.05 -3.63
CA VAL A 79 -7.25 22.63 -3.64
C VAL A 79 -6.93 21.93 -2.33
N VAL A 80 -7.17 20.62 -2.28
CA VAL A 80 -6.75 19.77 -1.15
C VAL A 80 -5.21 19.58 -1.18
N PRO A 81 -4.48 19.81 -0.07
CA PRO A 81 -3.04 19.56 0.01
C PRO A 81 -2.64 18.12 -0.30
N PHE A 82 -1.44 17.91 -0.87
CA PHE A 82 -0.94 16.57 -1.22
C PHE A 82 -0.93 15.59 -0.03
N GLN A 83 -0.54 16.06 1.16
CA GLN A 83 -0.46 15.22 2.36
C GLN A 83 -1.82 14.63 2.75
N GLU A 84 -2.89 15.42 2.60
CA GLU A 84 -4.25 14.97 2.87
C GLU A 84 -4.70 13.94 1.83
N LYS A 85 -4.46 14.20 0.54
CA LYS A 85 -4.72 13.23 -0.55
C LYS A 85 -4.00 11.90 -0.30
N PHE A 86 -2.72 11.97 0.07
CA PHE A 86 -1.89 10.80 0.34
C PHE A 86 -2.40 10.02 1.55
N ALA A 87 -2.68 10.70 2.68
CA ALA A 87 -3.17 10.07 3.89
C ALA A 87 -4.51 9.36 3.63
N THR A 88 -5.50 10.07 3.05
CA THR A 88 -6.82 9.51 2.76
C THR A 88 -6.74 8.31 1.83
N SER A 89 -5.89 8.35 0.80
CA SER A 89 -5.66 7.21 -0.10
C SER A 89 -5.13 5.99 0.65
N LEU A 90 -4.10 6.22 1.47
CA LEU A 90 -3.44 5.16 2.22
C LEU A 90 -4.42 4.48 3.19
N ILE A 91 -5.24 5.27 3.87
CA ILE A 91 -6.27 4.78 4.78
C ILE A 91 -7.30 3.97 4.01
N HIS A 92 -7.84 4.53 2.93
CA HIS A 92 -8.83 3.84 2.11
C HIS A 92 -8.33 2.46 1.66
N TRP A 93 -7.15 2.39 1.05
CA TRP A 93 -6.56 1.12 0.60
C TRP A 93 -6.22 0.18 1.75
N THR A 94 -5.80 0.70 2.90
CA THR A 94 -5.52 -0.14 4.07
C THR A 94 -6.77 -0.88 4.56
N HIS A 95 -7.93 -0.22 4.46
CA HIS A 95 -9.23 -0.75 4.88
C HIS A 95 -9.91 -1.61 3.80
N THR A 96 -9.77 -1.28 2.52
CA THR A 96 -10.41 -2.04 1.43
C THR A 96 -9.58 -3.25 1.00
N VAL A 97 -8.25 -3.16 1.06
CA VAL A 97 -7.35 -4.25 0.70
C VAL A 97 -7.02 -5.09 1.94
N THR A 98 -7.81 -6.13 2.17
CA THR A 98 -7.65 -7.00 3.35
C THR A 98 -6.86 -8.28 3.08
N SER A 99 -6.79 -8.70 1.82
CA SER A 99 -6.10 -9.92 1.42
C SER A 99 -4.57 -9.72 1.44
N VAL A 100 -3.83 -10.80 1.70
CA VAL A 100 -2.36 -10.79 1.72
C VAL A 100 -1.83 -11.88 0.80
N THR A 101 -1.02 -11.49 -0.18
CA THR A 101 -0.33 -12.40 -1.10
C THR A 101 1.13 -12.54 -0.69
N LYS A 102 1.60 -13.79 -0.55
CA LYS A 102 3.01 -14.07 -0.25
C LYS A 102 3.78 -14.26 -1.55
N ILE A 103 4.83 -13.48 -1.73
CA ILE A 103 5.74 -13.56 -2.86
C ILE A 103 7.04 -14.17 -2.34
N LYS A 104 7.46 -15.29 -2.92
CA LYS A 104 8.69 -15.99 -2.57
C LYS A 104 9.57 -16.00 -3.80
N VAL A 105 10.74 -15.40 -3.69
CA VAL A 105 11.67 -15.22 -4.79
C VAL A 105 13.09 -15.45 -4.31
N HIS A 106 14.01 -15.80 -5.19
CA HIS A 106 15.43 -15.71 -4.94
C HIS A 106 15.94 -14.34 -5.38
N ARG A 107 17.02 -13.89 -4.74
CA ARG A 107 17.60 -12.55 -4.99
C ARG A 107 18.22 -12.45 -6.38
N ASP A 108 18.87 -13.51 -6.84
CA ASP A 108 19.52 -13.62 -8.16
C ASP A 108 18.51 -13.72 -9.31
N THR A 109 17.32 -14.27 -9.05
CA THR A 109 16.23 -14.40 -10.03
C THR A 109 15.02 -13.51 -9.69
N VAL A 110 15.26 -12.40 -8.98
CA VAL A 110 14.20 -11.52 -8.47
C VAL A 110 13.29 -11.02 -9.59
N TRP A 111 13.83 -10.71 -10.77
CA TRP A 111 13.05 -10.20 -11.90
C TRP A 111 12.00 -11.20 -12.42
N PRO A 112 12.39 -12.33 -13.05
CA PRO A 112 11.42 -13.22 -13.68
C PRO A 112 10.44 -13.84 -12.67
N GLU A 113 10.91 -14.15 -11.45
CA GLU A 113 10.04 -14.74 -10.42
C GLU A 113 9.04 -13.73 -9.86
N SER A 114 9.44 -12.46 -9.67
CA SER A 114 8.51 -11.42 -9.20
C SER A 114 7.45 -11.11 -10.25
N VAL A 115 7.83 -11.00 -11.53
CA VAL A 115 6.86 -10.77 -12.61
C VAL A 115 5.86 -11.92 -12.69
N ALA A 116 6.33 -13.17 -12.65
CA ALA A 116 5.45 -14.33 -12.64
C ALA A 116 4.48 -14.32 -11.44
N ALA A 117 4.97 -13.99 -10.25
CA ALA A 117 4.14 -13.89 -9.06
C ALA A 117 3.11 -12.74 -9.13
N LEU A 118 3.50 -11.59 -9.67
CA LEU A 118 2.63 -10.41 -9.79
C LEU A 118 1.51 -10.62 -10.81
N VAL A 119 1.78 -11.32 -11.93
CA VAL A 119 0.75 -11.62 -12.95
C VAL A 119 -0.38 -12.50 -12.39
N GLU A 120 -0.10 -13.34 -11.40
CA GLU A 120 -1.11 -14.17 -10.75
C GLU A 120 -2.00 -13.41 -9.76
N ILE A 121 -1.68 -12.16 -9.41
CA ILE A 121 -2.47 -11.35 -8.49
C ILE A 121 -3.70 -10.81 -9.22
N ARG A 122 -4.83 -11.51 -9.06
CA ARG A 122 -6.11 -11.17 -9.73
C ARG A 122 -6.93 -10.07 -9.05
N ALA A 123 -6.63 -9.75 -7.79
CA ALA A 123 -7.31 -8.72 -7.02
C ALA A 123 -6.30 -7.98 -6.14
N ALA A 124 -6.60 -6.71 -5.81
CA ALA A 124 -5.75 -5.92 -4.93
C ALA A 124 -5.48 -6.69 -3.62
N SER A 125 -4.21 -6.83 -3.27
CA SER A 125 -3.76 -7.55 -2.09
C SER A 125 -2.49 -6.91 -1.53
N LYS A 126 -2.31 -6.98 -0.21
CA LYS A 126 -1.06 -6.59 0.43
C LYS A 126 0.00 -7.65 0.10
N THR A 127 1.18 -7.25 -0.34
CA THR A 127 2.26 -8.19 -0.67
C THR A 127 3.17 -8.40 0.52
N LYS A 128 3.47 -9.67 0.84
CA LYS A 128 4.52 -10.04 1.79
C LYS A 128 5.63 -10.79 1.07
N VAL A 129 6.80 -10.18 0.96
CA VAL A 129 7.94 -10.71 0.21
C VAL A 129 8.87 -11.50 1.12
N MET A 130 9.46 -12.57 0.58
CA MET A 130 10.51 -13.35 1.25
C MET A 130 11.57 -13.75 0.23
N PHE A 131 12.84 -13.48 0.54
CA PHE A 131 13.96 -14.04 -0.19
C PHE A 131 14.22 -15.48 0.26
N LEU A 132 14.12 -16.43 -0.67
CA LEU A 132 14.30 -17.85 -0.38
C LEU A 132 15.76 -18.16 -0.07
N GLY A 133 15.99 -18.91 1.01
CA GLY A 133 17.33 -19.26 1.48
C GLY A 133 18.03 -18.17 2.30
N GLU A 134 17.37 -17.03 2.53
CA GLU A 134 17.89 -15.91 3.33
C GLU A 134 17.09 -15.75 4.63
N GLU A 135 17.78 -15.43 5.73
CA GLU A 135 17.10 -14.99 6.96
C GLU A 135 16.72 -13.51 6.83
N GLY A 136 15.42 -13.25 6.67
CA GLY A 136 14.88 -11.89 6.71
C GLY A 136 14.93 -11.32 8.12
N VAL A 137 15.85 -10.39 8.38
CA VAL A 137 16.03 -9.72 9.69
C VAL A 137 14.85 -8.79 10.00
N ASP A 138 14.32 -8.10 8.99
CA ASP A 138 13.17 -7.20 9.09
C ASP A 138 12.26 -7.33 7.87
N ALA A 139 10.96 -7.55 8.11
CA ALA A 139 9.97 -7.71 7.04
C ALA A 139 9.79 -6.41 6.23
N GLY A 140 9.90 -5.24 6.87
CA GLY A 140 9.84 -3.94 6.19
C GLY A 140 11.07 -3.70 5.32
N GLY A 141 12.25 -4.01 5.84
CA GLY A 141 13.53 -3.98 5.12
C GLY A 141 13.51 -4.86 3.87
N VAL A 142 13.11 -6.13 4.00
CA VAL A 142 13.00 -7.06 2.87
C VAL A 142 12.03 -6.55 1.80
N GLN A 143 10.90 -5.97 2.22
CA GLN A 143 9.91 -5.42 1.28
C GLN A 143 10.46 -4.21 0.51
N ARG A 144 11.14 -3.27 1.21
CA ARG A 144 11.77 -2.11 0.56
C ARG A 144 12.87 -2.54 -0.41
N GLU A 145 13.71 -3.48 0.01
CA GLU A 145 14.78 -4.02 -0.82
C GLU A 145 14.24 -4.66 -2.10
N TRP A 146 13.18 -5.48 -1.98
CA TRP A 146 12.53 -6.10 -3.14
C TRP A 146 11.99 -5.07 -4.13
N TYR A 147 11.33 -4.01 -3.66
CA TYR A 147 10.87 -2.93 -4.53
C TYR A 147 12.03 -2.24 -5.26
N SER A 148 13.15 -1.99 -4.58
CA SER A 148 14.34 -1.38 -5.20
C SER A 148 14.93 -2.27 -6.30
N LEU A 149 15.13 -3.56 -6.03
CA LEU A 149 15.66 -4.51 -7.01
C LEU A 149 14.74 -4.67 -8.21
N LEU A 150 13.43 -4.82 -7.97
CA LEU A 150 12.45 -4.99 -9.04
C LEU A 150 12.31 -3.73 -9.89
N SER A 151 12.32 -2.53 -9.28
CA SER A 151 12.21 -1.25 -10.02
C SER A 151 13.42 -1.04 -10.93
N GLN A 152 14.63 -1.30 -10.42
CA GLN A 152 15.84 -1.23 -11.24
C GLN A 152 15.78 -2.23 -12.41
N ALA A 153 15.39 -3.46 -12.13
CA ALA A 153 15.22 -4.46 -13.18
C ALA A 153 14.17 -4.03 -14.23
N PHE A 154 13.04 -3.41 -13.84
CA PHE A 154 12.07 -2.88 -14.81
C PHE A 154 12.70 -1.89 -15.78
N LEU A 155 13.55 -1.00 -15.29
CA LEU A 155 14.26 -0.01 -16.10
C LEU A 155 15.33 -0.66 -17.00
N ASP A 156 16.05 -1.66 -16.50
CA ASP A 156 17.16 -2.31 -17.19
C ASP A 156 16.71 -3.32 -18.28
N ASN A 157 15.48 -3.82 -18.22
CA ASN A 157 14.98 -4.85 -19.14
C ASN A 157 14.56 -4.32 -20.52
N GLY A 158 14.95 -3.10 -20.89
CA GLY A 158 14.66 -2.52 -22.21
C GLY A 158 13.18 -2.20 -22.46
N LEU A 159 12.37 -2.18 -21.39
CA LEU A 159 10.95 -1.83 -21.44
C LEU A 159 10.74 -0.30 -21.44
N PHE A 160 11.74 0.45 -20.98
CA PHE A 160 11.74 1.90 -20.92
C PHE A 160 12.91 2.45 -21.70
N ILE A 161 12.76 3.67 -22.20
CA ILE A 161 13.81 4.46 -22.83
C ILE A 161 13.95 5.77 -22.08
N GLU A 162 15.19 6.20 -21.86
CA GLU A 162 15.44 7.52 -21.32
C GLU A 162 15.00 8.58 -22.34
N HIS A 163 14.19 9.53 -21.89
CA HIS A 163 13.82 10.67 -22.73
C HIS A 163 14.95 11.71 -22.68
N ASP A 164 15.53 12.00 -23.83
CA ASP A 164 16.50 13.09 -23.97
C ASP A 164 15.77 14.42 -23.77
N ASN A 165 15.88 15.01 -22.58
CA ASN A 165 15.37 16.35 -22.28
C ASN A 165 16.28 17.39 -22.95
N ARG A 166 16.14 17.54 -24.27
CA ARG A 166 16.73 18.63 -25.05
C ARG A 166 15.81 19.84 -25.12
#